data_AF-A0A3L6TGI7-F1
#
_entry.id   AF-A0A3L6TGI7-F1
#
_cell.length_a   1.000
_cell.length_b   1.000
_cell.length_c   1.000
_cell.angle_alpha   90.00
_cell.angle_beta   90.00
_cell.angle_gamma   90.00
#
_symmetry.space_group_name_H-M   'P 1'
#
loop_
_entity.id
_entity.type
_entity.pdbx_description
1 polymer ?
#
loop_
_entity_poly.entity_id
_entity_poly.type
_entity_poly.pdbx_seq_one_letter_code
_entity_poly.pdbx_strand_id
1 'polypeptide(L)'
;MGANFIDMLTPSKVPFYGVVPGNAATPLGTVVLPVTFGTRENYRTKDIKFKVATFKTSYNAILGRSAMAKFMAVPHYVYLLLKMPGKSGVLTFRGDLEKSYDCDQKAIEYASATRAPDASGDVLAVAQQLSEIGLEIPTKKVNYSKPQPTGELALKSIQLQEGDSSKIALIGSQLDPK
;
A
#
# COMPACT_ATOMS: atom_id res chain seq x y z
N MET A 1 -18.24 -21.60 -14.21
CA MET A 1 -17.38 -22.77 -14.50
C MET A 1 -15.95 -22.31 -14.27
N GLY A 2 -15.41 -22.52 -13.06
CA GLY A 2 -14.05 -22.10 -12.72
C GLY A 2 -13.06 -23.09 -13.30
N ALA A 3 -12.15 -22.65 -14.17
CA ALA A 3 -11.06 -23.53 -14.61
C ALA A 3 -10.18 -23.87 -13.39
N ASN A 4 -9.79 -25.13 -13.23
CA ASN A 4 -8.87 -25.54 -12.18
C ASN A 4 -7.47 -25.03 -12.51
N PHE A 5 -7.16 -23.79 -12.10
CA PHE A 5 -5.86 -23.16 -12.34
C PHE A 5 -4.75 -23.69 -11.43
N ILE A 6 -5.06 -24.59 -10.49
CA ILE A 6 -4.11 -25.10 -9.49
C ILE A 6 -2.91 -25.76 -10.18
N ASP A 7 -3.15 -26.53 -11.25
CA ASP A 7 -2.09 -27.22 -11.99
C ASP A 7 -1.20 -26.27 -12.81
N MET A 8 -1.63 -25.02 -13.01
CA MET A 8 -0.86 -23.98 -13.70
C MET A 8 -0.05 -23.10 -12.74
N LEU A 9 -0.18 -23.29 -11.42
CA LEU A 9 0.53 -22.50 -10.44
C LEU A 9 2.00 -22.94 -10.34
N THR A 10 2.90 -21.97 -10.41
CA THR A 10 4.27 -22.16 -9.91
C THR A 10 4.25 -21.93 -8.39
N PRO A 11 4.59 -22.92 -7.55
CA PRO A 11 4.58 -22.76 -6.10
C PRO A 11 5.45 -21.59 -5.65
N SER A 12 4.97 -20.82 -4.69
CA SER A 12 5.71 -19.70 -4.12
C SER A 12 5.35 -19.55 -2.66
N LYS A 13 6.36 -19.45 -1.78
CA LYS A 13 6.16 -19.22 -0.35
C LYS A 13 6.51 -17.79 0.09
N VAL A 14 6.74 -16.89 -0.87
CA VAL A 14 7.16 -15.52 -0.58
C VAL A 14 5.93 -14.68 -0.21
N PRO A 15 5.81 -14.24 1.05
CA PRO A 15 4.64 -13.48 1.49
C PRO A 15 4.54 -12.14 0.76
N PHE A 16 3.35 -11.56 0.79
CA PHE A 16 3.11 -10.18 0.38
C PHE A 16 2.24 -9.45 1.40
N TYR A 17 2.32 -8.13 1.35
CA TYR A 17 1.75 -7.24 2.35
C TYR A 17 0.83 -6.21 1.67
N GLY A 18 -0.05 -5.60 2.47
CA GLY A 18 -0.86 -4.46 2.05
C GLY A 18 -2.20 -4.82 1.39
N VAL A 19 -2.55 -6.10 1.29
CA VAL A 19 -3.91 -6.53 0.88
C VAL A 19 -4.74 -6.93 2.09
N VAL A 20 -4.17 -7.72 3.00
CA VAL A 20 -4.79 -8.01 4.30
C VAL A 20 -4.26 -6.99 5.31
N PRO A 21 -5.11 -6.13 5.89
CA PRO A 21 -4.65 -5.13 6.86
C PRO A 21 -3.95 -5.79 8.04
N GLY A 22 -2.76 -5.28 8.40
CA GLY A 22 -1.97 -5.77 9.54
C GLY A 22 -1.33 -7.15 9.38
N ASN A 23 -1.57 -7.86 8.27
CA ASN A 23 -1.13 -9.24 8.10
C ASN A 23 -0.39 -9.47 6.77
N ALA A 24 0.52 -10.44 6.78
CA ALA A 24 1.11 -10.98 5.56
C ALA A 24 0.16 -12.02 4.96
N ALA A 25 0.09 -12.08 3.63
CA ALA A 25 -0.54 -13.17 2.90
C ALA A 25 0.51 -14.05 2.23
N THR A 26 0.49 -15.35 2.51
CA THR A 26 1.31 -16.33 1.80
C THR A 26 0.54 -16.80 0.57
N PRO A 27 1.08 -16.63 -0.65
CA PRO A 27 0.41 -17.12 -1.85
C PRO A 27 0.44 -18.66 -1.91
N LEU A 28 -0.54 -19.24 -2.60
CA LEU A 28 -0.48 -20.62 -3.07
C LEU A 28 0.61 -20.77 -4.14
N GLY A 29 0.78 -19.74 -4.96
CA GLY A 29 1.75 -19.73 -6.04
C GLY A 29 1.62 -18.49 -6.91
N THR A 30 2.28 -18.52 -8.05
CA THR A 30 2.17 -17.51 -9.09
C THR A 30 1.69 -18.11 -10.39
N VAL A 31 0.94 -17.33 -11.17
CA VAL A 31 0.49 -17.69 -12.51
C VAL A 31 0.70 -16.51 -13.45
N VAL A 32 1.00 -16.77 -14.70
CA VAL A 32 1.04 -15.75 -15.76
C VAL A 32 -0.23 -15.90 -16.58
N LEU A 33 -1.03 -14.83 -16.65
CA LEU A 33 -2.29 -14.83 -17.38
C LEU A 33 -2.30 -13.68 -18.40
N PRO A 34 -2.81 -13.91 -19.63
CA PRO A 34 -3.10 -12.83 -20.56
C PRO A 34 -4.31 -12.06 -20.05
N VAL A 35 -4.12 -10.78 -19.74
CA VAL A 35 -5.19 -9.86 -19.35
C VAL A 35 -5.52 -8.97 -20.53
N THR A 36 -6.78 -8.97 -20.95
CA THR A 36 -7.27 -8.18 -22.09
C THR A 36 -8.25 -7.12 -21.62
N PHE A 37 -8.03 -5.89 -22.04
CA PHE A 37 -8.94 -4.76 -21.87
C PHE A 37 -9.44 -4.29 -23.23
N GLY A 38 -10.69 -3.84 -23.29
CA GLY A 38 -11.31 -3.24 -24.47
C GLY A 38 -12.30 -4.15 -25.19
N THR A 39 -12.64 -3.79 -26.42
CA THR A 39 -13.56 -4.52 -27.30
C THR A 39 -12.80 -5.23 -28.41
N ARG A 40 -13.48 -5.99 -29.28
CA ARG A 40 -12.84 -6.69 -30.39
C ARG A 40 -12.12 -5.72 -31.35
N GLU A 41 -12.64 -4.51 -31.51
CA GLU A 41 -12.18 -3.49 -32.45
C GLU A 41 -11.03 -2.64 -31.87
N ASN A 42 -11.02 -2.45 -30.55
CA ASN A 42 -9.98 -1.72 -29.84
C ASN A 42 -9.71 -2.42 -28.50
N TYR A 43 -8.58 -3.13 -28.43
CA TYR A 43 -8.15 -3.85 -27.23
C TYR A 43 -6.67 -3.65 -26.93
N ARG A 44 -6.29 -4.08 -25.74
CA ARG A 44 -4.91 -4.29 -25.33
C ARG A 44 -4.80 -5.51 -24.43
N THR A 45 -3.90 -6.40 -24.80
CA THR A 45 -3.58 -7.60 -24.02
C THR A 45 -2.16 -7.53 -23.49
N LYS A 46 -1.95 -7.90 -22.23
CA LYS A 46 -0.62 -8.06 -21.63
C LYS A 46 -0.59 -9.27 -20.71
N ASP A 47 0.55 -9.94 -20.70
CA ASP A 47 0.82 -11.03 -19.75
C ASP A 47 1.18 -10.45 -18.38
N ILE A 48 0.34 -10.76 -17.40
CA ILE A 48 0.47 -10.30 -16.03
C ILE A 48 0.77 -11.51 -15.15
N LYS A 49 1.83 -11.39 -14.34
CA LYS A 49 2.16 -12.37 -13.30
C LYS A 49 1.35 -12.02 -12.05
N PHE A 50 0.45 -12.91 -11.67
CA PHE A 50 -0.35 -12.81 -10.45
C PHE A 50 0.25 -13.66 -9.34
N LYS A 51 0.17 -13.17 -8.11
CA LYS A 51 0.24 -14.00 -6.91
C LYS A 51 -1.17 -14.48 -6.59
N VAL A 52 -1.36 -15.79 -6.46
CA VAL A 52 -2.66 -16.40 -6.11
C VAL A 52 -2.63 -16.71 -4.64
N ALA A 53 -3.62 -16.26 -3.88
CA ALA A 53 -3.70 -16.46 -2.44
C ALA A 53 -5.13 -16.78 -2.02
N THR A 54 -5.27 -17.54 -0.94
CA THR A 54 -6.56 -17.98 -0.38
C THR A 54 -6.86 -17.21 0.88
N PHE A 55 -7.43 -16.01 0.73
CA PHE A 55 -8.02 -15.26 1.84
C PHE A 55 -9.30 -14.58 1.36
N LYS A 56 -10.18 -14.23 2.31
CA LYS A 56 -11.40 -13.48 2.01
C LYS A 56 -11.04 -12.05 1.61
N THR A 57 -11.51 -11.62 0.45
CA THR A 57 -11.31 -10.29 -0.11
C THR A 57 -12.57 -9.88 -0.85
N SER A 58 -12.90 -8.58 -0.82
CA SER A 58 -14.00 -8.03 -1.61
C SER A 58 -13.68 -7.95 -3.10
N TYR A 59 -12.39 -8.06 -3.45
CA TYR A 59 -11.87 -8.00 -4.81
C TYR A 59 -11.57 -9.39 -5.37
N ASN A 60 -11.97 -9.65 -6.61
CA ASN A 60 -11.61 -10.89 -7.32
C ASN A 60 -10.15 -10.93 -7.78
N ALA A 61 -9.60 -9.77 -8.16
CA ALA A 61 -8.21 -9.60 -8.59
C ALA A 61 -7.77 -8.16 -8.37
N ILE A 62 -6.48 -7.95 -8.11
CA ILE A 62 -5.89 -6.62 -7.90
C ILE A 62 -4.76 -6.43 -8.90
N LEU A 63 -4.87 -5.37 -9.71
CA LEU A 63 -3.82 -4.96 -10.62
C LEU A 63 -2.97 -3.86 -9.98
N GLY A 64 -1.81 -4.25 -9.48
CA GLY A 64 -0.86 -3.31 -8.89
C GLY A 64 -0.19 -2.38 -9.91
N ARG A 65 0.70 -1.52 -9.40
CA ARG A 65 1.45 -0.54 -10.21
C ARG A 65 2.22 -1.16 -11.39
N SER A 66 2.80 -2.34 -11.19
CA SER A 66 3.55 -3.05 -12.24
C SER A 66 2.65 -3.46 -13.42
N ALA A 67 1.42 -3.89 -13.16
CA ALA A 67 0.44 -4.19 -14.20
C ALA A 67 -0.01 -2.90 -14.89
N MET A 68 -0.36 -1.86 -14.12
CA MET A 68 -0.73 -0.55 -14.67
C MET A 68 0.36 0.03 -15.60
N ALA A 69 1.63 -0.07 -15.21
CA ALA A 69 2.76 0.34 -16.04
C ALA A 69 2.86 -0.44 -17.35
N LYS A 70 2.68 -1.78 -17.33
CA LYS A 70 2.65 -2.62 -18.56
C LYS A 70 1.54 -2.19 -19.53
N PHE A 71 0.40 -1.79 -18.99
CA PHE A 71 -0.71 -1.28 -19.78
C PHE A 71 -0.53 0.19 -20.20
N MET A 72 0.46 0.90 -19.63
CA MET A 72 0.57 2.36 -19.74
C MET A 72 -0.74 3.04 -19.31
N ALA A 73 -1.34 2.50 -18.25
CA ALA A 73 -2.62 2.93 -17.76
C ALA A 73 -2.48 4.19 -16.91
N VAL A 74 -3.35 5.16 -17.15
CA VAL A 74 -3.42 6.45 -16.48
C VAL A 74 -4.75 6.52 -15.72
N PRO A 75 -4.72 6.41 -14.38
CA PRO A 75 -5.92 6.58 -13.56
C PRO A 75 -6.23 8.06 -13.38
N HIS A 76 -7.51 8.40 -13.43
CA HIS A 76 -8.04 9.71 -13.07
C HIS A 76 -9.04 9.54 -11.92
N TYR A 77 -8.54 9.66 -10.69
CA TYR A 77 -9.27 9.30 -9.48
C TYR A 77 -10.59 10.06 -9.29
N VAL A 78 -10.60 11.38 -9.53
CA VAL A 78 -11.80 12.23 -9.33
C VAL A 78 -12.99 11.77 -10.17
N TYR A 79 -12.76 11.28 -11.39
CA TYR A 79 -13.81 10.82 -12.29
C TYR A 79 -13.91 9.30 -12.36
N LEU A 80 -13.11 8.59 -11.55
CA LEU A 80 -12.96 7.14 -11.57
C LEU A 80 -12.73 6.61 -12.99
N LEU A 81 -11.91 7.30 -13.79
CA LEU A 81 -11.58 6.86 -15.14
C LEU A 81 -10.22 6.15 -15.17
N LEU A 82 -10.11 5.09 -15.95
CA LEU A 82 -8.84 4.47 -16.30
C LEU A 82 -8.65 4.57 -17.81
N LYS A 83 -7.57 5.22 -18.25
CA LYS A 83 -7.25 5.35 -19.67
C LYS A 83 -5.98 4.59 -20.03
N MET A 84 -5.93 3.98 -21.20
CA MET A 84 -4.70 3.34 -21.71
C MET A 84 -4.70 3.31 -23.25
N PRO A 85 -3.54 3.21 -23.92
CA PRO A 85 -3.50 3.07 -25.37
C PRO A 85 -4.02 1.70 -25.78
N GLY A 86 -4.98 1.64 -26.71
CA GLY A 86 -5.41 0.42 -27.40
C GLY A 86 -4.90 0.39 -28.85
N LYS A 87 -5.24 -0.68 -29.57
CA LYS A 87 -4.84 -0.89 -30.97
C LYS A 87 -5.31 0.23 -31.92
N SER A 88 -6.51 0.76 -31.69
CA SER A 88 -7.20 1.69 -32.61
C SER A 88 -7.46 3.07 -31.99
N GLY A 89 -6.91 3.33 -30.81
CA GLY A 89 -7.13 4.58 -30.07
C GLY A 89 -7.07 4.38 -28.56
N VAL A 90 -7.42 5.41 -27.79
CA VAL A 90 -7.40 5.35 -26.32
C VAL A 90 -8.59 4.53 -25.81
N LEU A 91 -8.31 3.52 -24.99
CA LEU A 91 -9.32 2.83 -24.19
C LEU A 91 -9.64 3.66 -22.96
N THR A 92 -10.93 3.79 -22.64
CA THR A 92 -11.41 4.48 -21.45
C THR A 92 -12.37 3.57 -20.69
N PHE A 93 -12.08 3.31 -19.43
CA PHE A 93 -12.93 2.53 -18.53
C PHE A 93 -13.44 3.45 -17.43
N ARG A 94 -14.72 3.39 -17.15
CA ARG A 94 -15.35 4.12 -16.05
C ARG A 94 -15.58 3.17 -14.89
N GLY A 95 -15.15 3.59 -13.72
CA GLY A 95 -15.42 2.92 -12.46
C GLY A 95 -16.88 3.03 -12.09
N ASP A 96 -17.35 2.04 -11.35
CA ASP A 96 -18.68 1.96 -10.79
C ASP A 96 -18.59 2.36 -9.31
N LEU A 97 -19.14 3.53 -8.98
CA LEU A 97 -18.99 4.10 -7.64
C LEU A 97 -19.75 3.27 -6.59
N GLU A 98 -20.94 2.78 -6.93
CA GLU A 98 -21.75 1.96 -6.03
C GLU A 98 -21.04 0.64 -5.73
N LYS A 99 -20.55 -0.05 -6.77
CA LYS A 99 -19.76 -1.27 -6.56
C LYS A 99 -18.46 -1.03 -5.80
N SER A 100 -17.81 0.12 -6.02
CA SER A 100 -16.60 0.48 -5.27
C SER A 100 -16.91 0.61 -3.78
N TYR A 101 -18.00 1.32 -3.45
CA TYR A 101 -18.46 1.51 -2.08
C TYR A 101 -18.80 0.17 -1.42
N ASP A 102 -19.54 -0.71 -2.10
CA ASP A 102 -19.85 -2.05 -1.59
C ASP A 102 -18.60 -2.89 -1.35
N CYS A 103 -17.60 -2.78 -2.23
CA CYS A 103 -16.33 -3.48 -2.07
C CYS A 103 -15.54 -2.95 -0.88
N ASP A 104 -15.56 -1.64 -0.64
CA ASP A 104 -14.88 -1.01 0.49
C ASP A 104 -15.54 -1.40 1.82
N GLN A 105 -16.88 -1.40 1.89
CA GLN A 105 -17.61 -1.85 3.07
C GLN A 105 -17.29 -3.32 3.39
N LYS A 106 -17.33 -4.21 2.40
CA LYS A 106 -16.95 -5.63 2.57
C LYS A 106 -15.48 -5.80 2.95
N ALA A 107 -14.58 -4.96 2.42
CA ALA A 107 -13.17 -5.01 2.78
C ALA A 107 -12.97 -4.69 4.28
N ILE A 108 -13.70 -3.71 4.82
CA ILE A 108 -13.68 -3.36 6.24
C ILE A 108 -14.21 -4.52 7.08
N GLU A 109 -15.33 -5.11 6.69
CA GLU A 109 -15.90 -6.28 7.37
C GLU A 109 -14.90 -7.45 7.41
N TYR A 110 -14.28 -7.80 6.28
CA TYR A 110 -13.27 -8.87 6.24
C TYR A 110 -12.03 -8.52 7.08
N ALA A 111 -11.59 -7.27 7.06
CA ALA A 111 -10.48 -6.83 7.90
C ALA A 111 -10.80 -6.97 9.39
N SER A 112 -12.02 -6.63 9.83
CA SER A 112 -12.46 -6.78 11.22
C SER A 112 -12.48 -8.23 11.69
N ALA A 113 -12.87 -9.16 10.80
CA ALA A 113 -12.93 -10.59 11.12
C ALA A 113 -11.56 -11.30 11.08
N THR A 114 -10.55 -10.69 10.45
CA THR A 114 -9.20 -11.26 10.29
C THR A 114 -8.19 -10.66 11.27
N ARG A 115 -8.62 -9.72 12.13
CA ARG A 115 -7.78 -9.28 13.26
C ARG A 115 -7.57 -10.46 14.20
N ALA A 116 -6.31 -10.82 14.41
CA ALA A 116 -5.94 -11.62 15.58
C ALA A 116 -6.45 -10.89 16.83
N PRO A 117 -6.83 -11.61 17.92
CA PRO A 117 -7.20 -10.96 19.17
C PRO A 117 -6.11 -9.95 19.52
N ASP A 118 -6.56 -8.72 19.72
CA ASP A 118 -5.74 -7.57 20.00
C ASP A 118 -4.58 -7.92 20.96
N ALA A 119 -3.35 -7.85 20.46
CA ALA A 119 -2.20 -7.53 21.30
C ALA A 119 -2.33 -6.11 21.89
N SER A 120 -3.45 -5.40 21.67
CA SER A 120 -3.80 -4.15 22.36
C SER A 120 -3.99 -4.39 23.86
N GLY A 121 -4.45 -5.57 24.29
CA GLY A 121 -4.48 -5.95 25.70
C GLY A 121 -3.08 -6.02 26.30
N ASP A 122 -2.13 -6.64 25.58
CA ASP A 122 -0.74 -6.74 26.01
C ASP A 122 -0.01 -5.39 25.93
N VAL A 123 -0.26 -4.57 24.90
CA VAL A 123 0.33 -3.23 24.76
C VAL A 123 -0.24 -2.27 25.81
N LEU A 124 -1.53 -2.35 26.14
CA LEU A 124 -2.16 -1.58 27.21
C LEU A 124 -1.66 -2.04 28.59
N ALA A 125 -1.56 -3.35 28.82
CA ALA A 125 -1.02 -3.92 30.05
C ALA A 125 0.47 -3.56 30.24
N VAL A 126 1.28 -3.61 29.17
CA VAL A 126 2.68 -3.17 29.20
C VAL A 126 2.77 -1.66 29.41
N ALA A 127 1.90 -0.85 28.80
CA ALA A 127 1.86 0.59 29.03
C ALA A 127 1.45 0.96 30.46
N GLN A 128 0.49 0.23 31.04
CA GLN A 128 0.05 0.41 32.43
C GLN A 128 1.12 -0.05 33.42
N GLN A 129 1.77 -1.20 33.20
CA GLN A 129 2.92 -1.65 34.00
C GLN A 129 4.11 -0.68 33.93
N LEU A 130 4.38 -0.10 32.76
CA LEU A 130 5.42 0.93 32.61
C LEU A 130 5.07 2.24 33.31
N SER A 131 3.77 2.55 33.48
CA SER A 131 3.31 3.72 34.25
C SER A 131 3.39 3.52 35.77
N GLU A 132 3.21 2.29 36.25
CA GLU A 132 3.28 1.95 37.68
C GLU A 132 4.71 1.77 38.21
N ILE A 133 5.67 1.39 37.36
CA ILE A 133 7.07 1.17 37.77
C ILE A 133 7.85 2.49 37.90
N GLY A 134 7.27 3.64 37.55
CA GLY A 134 7.94 4.94 37.71
C GLY A 134 9.30 5.00 37.01
N LEU A 135 9.41 4.38 35.84
CA LEU A 135 10.64 4.41 35.04
C LEU A 135 10.70 5.72 34.25
N GLU A 136 11.60 6.61 34.67
CA GLU A 136 12.10 7.68 33.80
C GLU A 136 12.47 7.09 32.44
N ILE A 137 12.00 7.74 31.37
CA ILE A 137 12.28 7.35 29.99
C ILE A 137 13.80 7.26 29.81
N PRO A 138 14.37 6.07 29.56
CA PRO A 138 15.77 6.00 29.19
C PRO A 138 15.91 6.67 27.83
N THR A 139 16.68 7.74 27.76
CA THR A 139 17.02 8.51 26.53
C THR A 139 17.88 7.72 25.54
N LYS A 140 17.85 6.39 25.60
CA LYS A 140 18.64 5.53 24.72
C LYS A 140 17.96 5.44 23.36
N LYS A 141 18.41 6.31 22.45
CA LYS A 141 18.13 6.24 21.02
C LYS A 141 18.36 4.81 20.53
N VAL A 142 17.27 4.11 20.21
CA VAL A 142 17.33 2.89 19.43
C VAL A 142 17.84 3.29 18.04
N ASN A 143 18.97 2.72 17.64
CA ASN A 143 19.58 2.94 16.33
C ASN A 143 18.69 2.36 15.24
N TYR A 144 17.66 3.09 14.84
CA TYR A 144 17.30 3.11 13.43
C TYR A 144 18.42 3.87 12.73
N SER A 145 19.09 3.24 11.77
CA SER A 145 19.95 3.93 10.83
C SER A 145 19.09 4.93 10.06
N LYS A 146 18.96 6.14 10.62
CA LYS A 146 18.56 7.32 9.86
C LYS A 146 19.52 7.40 8.67
N PRO A 147 19.03 7.65 7.44
CA PRO A 147 19.90 8.12 6.38
C PRO A 147 20.63 9.34 6.92
N GLN A 148 21.93 9.21 7.16
CA GLN A 148 22.76 10.30 7.65
C GLN A 148 23.16 11.11 6.43
N PRO A 149 22.78 12.39 6.34
CA PRO A 149 23.26 13.26 5.28
C PRO A 149 24.77 13.40 5.45
N THR A 150 25.52 13.17 4.38
CA THR A 150 26.97 13.29 4.35
C THR A 150 27.31 14.78 4.30
N GLY A 151 27.62 15.40 5.44
CA GLY A 151 28.13 16.78 5.53
C GLY A 151 27.73 17.51 6.81
N GLU A 152 28.51 18.52 7.20
CA GLU A 152 28.14 19.49 8.25
C GLU A 152 26.89 20.27 7.79
N LEU A 153 25.73 19.82 8.23
CA LEU A 153 24.48 20.54 8.03
C LEU A 153 24.48 21.77 8.95
N ALA A 154 24.72 22.95 8.39
CA ALA A 154 24.37 24.19 9.04
C ALA A 154 22.84 24.19 9.25
N LEU A 155 22.41 24.17 10.50
CA LEU A 155 21.00 24.20 10.90
C LEU A 155 20.65 25.60 11.40
N LYS A 156 19.50 26.13 10.96
CA LYS A 156 18.93 27.39 11.44
C LYS A 156 17.60 27.11 12.14
N SER A 157 17.39 27.76 13.28
CA SER A 157 16.11 27.73 13.98
C SER A 157 15.15 28.73 13.37
N ILE A 158 13.91 28.31 13.11
CA ILE A 158 12.79 29.17 12.74
C ILE A 158 11.72 29.10 13.82
N GLN A 159 11.07 30.23 14.11
CA GLN A 159 9.88 30.24 14.97
C GLN A 159 8.68 29.77 14.15
N LEU A 160 7.93 28.82 14.70
CA LEU A 160 6.69 28.34 14.11
C LEU A 160 5.49 29.21 14.49
N GLN A 161 5.62 29.96 15.59
CA GLN A 161 4.60 30.86 16.09
C GLN A 161 5.29 32.14 16.59
N GLU A 162 4.84 33.29 16.09
CA GLU A 162 5.44 34.57 16.41
C GLU A 162 5.21 34.93 17.89
N GLY A 163 6.30 35.23 18.60
CA GLY A 163 6.27 35.58 20.03
C GLY A 163 6.37 34.41 21.01
N ASP A 164 6.40 33.16 20.54
CA ASP A 164 6.57 31.97 21.38
C ASP A 164 7.92 31.30 21.11
N SER A 165 8.92 31.60 21.95
CA SER A 165 10.28 31.06 21.84
C SER A 165 10.38 29.56 22.13
N SER A 166 9.31 28.91 22.63
CA SER A 166 9.27 27.47 22.86
C SER A 166 8.89 26.67 21.60
N LYS A 167 8.32 27.34 20.58
CA LYS A 167 7.86 26.70 19.34
C LYS A 167 8.81 26.97 18.17
N ILE A 168 9.89 26.20 18.12
CA ILE A 168 10.90 26.29 17.07
C ILE A 168 11.01 25.02 16.24
N ALA A 169 11.39 25.15 14.97
CA ALA A 169 11.83 24.06 14.10
C ALA A 169 13.23 24.33 13.56
N LEU A 170 14.01 23.27 13.31
CA LEU A 170 15.33 23.35 12.71
C LEU A 170 15.25 23.04 11.22
N ILE A 171 15.81 23.92 10.39
CA ILE A 171 15.91 23.75 8.93
C ILE A 171 17.37 23.77 8.50
N GLY A 172 17.72 23.03 7.45
CA GLY A 172 19.04 23.10 6.83
C GLY A 172 19.20 24.41 6.05
N SER A 173 20.31 25.12 6.25
CA SER A 173 20.57 26.43 5.63
C SER A 173 21.53 26.37 4.44
N GLN A 174 21.99 25.19 4.03
CA GLN A 174 22.78 24.98 2.81
C GLN A 174 21.95 24.24 1.78
N LEU A 175 21.34 24.99 0.87
CA LEU A 175 20.86 24.48 -0.40
C LEU A 175 21.80 25.02 -1.46
N ASP A 176 22.41 24.13 -2.25
CA ASP A 176 23.18 24.56 -3.42
C ASP A 176 22.27 25.39 -4.33
N PRO A 177 22.69 26.60 -4.75
CA PRO A 177 21.99 27.32 -5.79
C PRO A 177 22.07 26.49 -7.08
N LYS A 178 20.92 26.13 -7.63
CA LYS A 178 20.82 25.53 -8.97
C LYS A 178 20.94 26.59 -10.05
#